data_AF-A0A6P2FK89-F1
#
_entry.id   AF-A0A6P2FK89-F1
#
_cell.length_a   1.000
_cell.length_b   1.000
_cell.length_c   1.000
_cell.angle_alpha   90.00
_cell.angle_beta   90.00
_cell.angle_gamma   90.00
#
_symmetry.space_group_name_H-M   'P 1'
#
loop_
_entity.id
_entity.type
_entity.pdbx_description
1 polymer ?
#
loop_
_entity_poly.entity_id
_entity_poly.type
_entity_poly.pdbx_seq_one_letter_code
_entity_poly.pdbx_strand_id
1 'polypeptide(L)'
;MLRRTSSTSSNRTPKRLLRTLCACLLTACQFATPLQAHAQLLPGMGDGEMTASTERHLGDQIARELYRDPDYIDDPVLVEYVEDIWQRLLAAARLRGELTPELDERFAWTVMLGRDRSINAFALPGGYLGLHLGLISVTGSRDELATVLGHELSHVTQRHISRIMAKQSRQMPLLLAGMILGMIAAGKSRSGDAGQAVLMGSQAAFAQSQLSFSRDMEREADRIGFGVMTQAGYAPQGAAAMFEKLQYAARLNDNGSYPYLRSHPLNNERIADMQGRYQFRPGSGIAMPLAMDHAMIAARARVLVRPGVDVLRLWIDAASSGEFARSSPAQQAGTLYAAALAANELRDARSARALVQRLVARTGEDARAARLARLLSAEIELSADAPAKAATLLDAQAKDRPEMLLAAQAAAATRQPGSMVASLRDWVASHPRDATAWRMLGRLYGAQSDTLRAIRADAEANVAVLDYPGARDRFKAAQEFIHRGGAPIDHYEASIVDTRARAIDVLVREQAAEPPLK
;
A
#
# COMPACT_ATOMS: atom_id res chain seq x y z
N MET A 1 -47.43 -84.34 -11.94
CA MET A 1 -47.68 -84.85 -10.58
C MET A 1 -46.76 -84.10 -9.62
N LEU A 2 -47.25 -83.08 -8.90
CA LEU A 2 -47.85 -83.14 -7.56
C LEU A 2 -46.89 -83.52 -6.41
N ARG A 3 -46.60 -82.47 -5.60
CA ARG A 3 -46.59 -82.40 -4.12
C ARG A 3 -45.43 -82.98 -3.27
N ARG A 4 -44.90 -82.04 -2.46
CA ARG A 4 -44.82 -81.98 -0.97
C ARG A 4 -43.51 -82.34 -0.25
N THR A 5 -43.08 -81.35 0.57
CA THR A 5 -42.48 -81.39 1.94
C THR A 5 -41.09 -82.04 2.08
N SER A 6 -40.11 -81.57 2.87
CA SER A 6 -40.04 -80.62 3.99
C SER A 6 -38.58 -80.38 4.42
N SER A 7 -38.29 -79.18 4.95
CA SER A 7 -37.45 -78.87 6.13
C SER A 7 -35.96 -79.29 6.19
N THR A 8 -35.05 -78.32 6.10
CA THR A 8 -34.23 -77.77 7.22
C THR A 8 -33.05 -76.96 6.68
N SER A 9 -32.80 -75.75 7.21
CA SER A 9 -31.45 -75.24 7.54
C SER A 9 -31.45 -73.72 7.83
N SER A 10 -31.17 -73.43 9.11
CA SER A 10 -30.32 -72.33 9.59
C SER A 10 -30.84 -70.87 9.52
N ASN A 11 -31.44 -70.46 10.64
CA ASN A 11 -31.50 -69.08 11.10
C ASN A 11 -30.09 -68.49 11.27
N ARG A 12 -29.74 -67.46 10.48
CA ARG A 12 -28.73 -66.47 10.85
C ARG A 12 -29.35 -65.08 10.85
N THR A 13 -29.54 -64.56 12.06
CA THR A 13 -30.04 -63.21 12.36
C THR A 13 -29.09 -62.11 11.85
N PRO A 14 -29.62 -60.92 11.51
CA PRO A 14 -28.87 -59.88 10.82
C PRO A 14 -28.07 -59.02 11.80
N LYS A 15 -26.97 -59.54 12.36
CA LYS A 15 -26.05 -58.76 13.22
C LYS A 15 -25.25 -57.67 12.47
N ARG A 16 -25.44 -57.52 11.15
CA ARG A 16 -24.75 -56.51 10.33
C ARG A 16 -25.53 -55.20 10.14
N LEU A 17 -26.86 -55.21 10.22
CA LEU A 17 -27.69 -54.00 10.07
C LEU A 17 -27.74 -53.14 11.35
N LEU A 18 -27.55 -53.74 12.53
CA LEU A 18 -27.53 -53.01 13.79
C LEU A 18 -26.22 -52.24 14.04
N ARG A 19 -25.11 -52.65 13.39
CA ARG A 19 -23.81 -51.97 13.53
C ARG A 19 -23.69 -50.73 12.66
N THR A 20 -24.36 -50.70 11.50
CA THR A 20 -24.39 -49.52 10.62
C THR A 20 -25.36 -48.44 11.14
N LEU A 21 -26.46 -48.80 11.81
CA LEU A 21 -27.34 -47.79 12.42
C LEU A 21 -26.72 -47.10 13.65
N CYS A 22 -25.97 -47.82 14.49
CA CYS A 22 -25.28 -47.21 15.64
C CYS A 22 -24.09 -46.31 15.22
N ALA A 23 -23.45 -46.57 14.09
CA ALA A 23 -22.35 -45.74 13.59
C ALA A 23 -22.83 -44.36 13.06
N CYS A 24 -24.03 -44.28 12.47
CA CYS A 24 -24.60 -43.01 12.01
C CYS A 24 -25.21 -42.16 13.14
N LEU A 25 -25.67 -42.79 14.24
CA LEU A 25 -26.18 -42.07 15.41
C LEU A 25 -25.06 -41.50 16.29
N LEU A 26 -23.87 -42.10 16.30
CA LEU A 26 -22.71 -41.58 17.03
C LEU A 26 -21.99 -40.42 16.32
N THR A 27 -22.09 -40.32 14.99
CA THR A 27 -21.58 -39.15 14.24
C THR A 27 -22.58 -37.97 14.23
N ALA A 28 -23.89 -38.22 14.37
CA ALA A 28 -24.88 -37.16 14.47
C ALA A 28 -24.92 -36.47 15.86
N CYS A 29 -24.51 -37.16 16.93
CA CYS A 29 -24.52 -36.59 18.29
C CYS A 29 -23.28 -35.73 18.65
N GLN A 30 -22.26 -35.62 17.80
CA GLN A 30 -21.12 -34.72 18.04
C GLN A 30 -21.34 -33.28 17.54
N PHE A 31 -22.44 -33.00 16.83
CA PHE A 31 -22.74 -31.65 16.30
C PHE A 31 -23.80 -30.88 17.10
N ALA A 32 -24.22 -31.38 18.27
CA ALA A 32 -25.27 -30.77 19.09
C ALA A 32 -24.83 -30.43 20.52
N THR A 33 -23.55 -30.11 20.74
CA THR A 33 -23.17 -29.33 21.92
C THR A 33 -23.24 -27.86 21.52
N PRO A 34 -24.13 -27.03 22.10
CA PRO A 34 -23.90 -25.60 22.04
C PRO A 34 -22.57 -25.39 22.77
N LEU A 35 -21.51 -25.10 22.02
CA LEU A 35 -20.37 -24.40 22.57
C LEU A 35 -20.95 -23.12 23.18
N GLN A 36 -21.19 -23.14 24.49
CA GLN A 36 -21.21 -21.93 25.27
C GLN A 36 -19.80 -21.37 25.20
N ALA A 37 -19.51 -20.73 24.06
CA ALA A 37 -18.46 -19.76 23.96
C ALA A 37 -18.78 -18.75 25.05
N HIS A 38 -18.05 -18.87 26.16
CA HIS A 38 -17.90 -17.77 27.08
C HIS A 38 -17.23 -16.69 26.25
N ALA A 39 -18.05 -15.83 25.65
CA ALA A 39 -17.60 -14.58 25.10
C ALA A 39 -16.93 -13.86 26.27
N GLN A 40 -15.61 -13.98 26.36
CA GLN A 40 -14.82 -13.06 27.15
C GLN A 40 -15.17 -11.69 26.59
N LEU A 41 -15.95 -10.96 27.39
CA LEU A 41 -16.25 -9.56 27.20
C LEU A 41 -14.94 -8.86 26.88
N LEU A 42 -14.80 -8.41 25.64
CA LEU A 42 -13.88 -7.33 25.32
C LEU A 42 -14.28 -6.16 26.24
N PRO A 43 -13.39 -5.69 27.13
CA PRO A 43 -13.66 -4.48 27.89
C PRO A 43 -13.80 -3.33 26.89
N GLY A 44 -15.02 -2.79 26.73
CA GLY A 44 -15.28 -1.58 25.93
C GLY A 44 -16.35 -1.64 24.84
N MET A 45 -16.99 -2.78 24.57
CA MET A 45 -18.16 -2.78 23.65
C MET A 45 -19.46 -2.46 24.42
N GLY A 46 -19.64 -1.19 24.76
CA GLY A 46 -20.96 -0.61 24.99
C GLY A 46 -21.62 -0.25 23.65
N ASP A 47 -22.91 -0.57 23.52
CA ASP A 47 -23.87 -0.07 22.51
C ASP A 47 -23.34 0.31 21.11
N GLY A 48 -22.98 -0.69 20.31
CA GLY A 48 -23.25 -0.70 18.86
C GLY A 48 -22.32 0.05 17.90
N GLU A 49 -21.46 0.96 18.35
CA GLU A 49 -20.50 1.66 17.47
C GLU A 49 -19.04 1.29 17.75
N MET A 50 -18.27 1.07 16.67
CA MET A 50 -16.84 0.81 16.76
C MET A 50 -16.12 2.08 17.23
N THR A 51 -15.34 2.02 18.32
CA THR A 51 -14.53 3.16 18.77
C THR A 51 -13.38 3.45 17.79
N ALA A 52 -12.84 4.67 17.78
CA ALA A 52 -11.70 5.02 16.93
C ALA A 52 -10.47 4.13 17.23
N SER A 53 -10.23 3.78 18.50
CA SER A 53 -9.15 2.88 18.90
C SER A 53 -9.36 1.45 18.40
N THR A 54 -10.60 0.93 18.44
CA THR A 54 -10.93 -0.38 17.89
C THR A 54 -10.75 -0.41 16.36
N GLU A 55 -11.19 0.65 15.69
CA GLU A 55 -11.01 0.82 14.24
C GLU A 55 -9.53 0.90 13.86
N ARG A 56 -8.73 1.65 14.63
CA ARG A 56 -7.29 1.72 14.49
C ARG A 56 -6.63 0.34 14.61
N HIS A 57 -7.01 -0.42 15.63
CA HIS A 57 -6.45 -1.74 15.88
C HIS A 57 -6.75 -2.72 14.74
N LEU A 58 -7.98 -2.71 14.21
CA LEU A 58 -8.34 -3.49 13.01
C LEU A 58 -7.49 -3.06 11.79
N GLY A 59 -7.28 -1.75 11.63
CA GLY A 59 -6.41 -1.20 10.60
C GLY A 59 -4.97 -1.71 10.71
N ASP A 60 -4.38 -1.70 11.91
CA ASP A 60 -3.02 -2.18 12.16
C ASP A 60 -2.87 -3.68 11.83
N GLN A 61 -3.90 -4.50 12.07
CA GLN A 61 -3.91 -5.92 11.68
C GLN A 61 -3.84 -6.11 10.16
N ILE A 62 -4.67 -5.37 9.42
CA ILE A 62 -4.69 -5.43 7.95
C ILE A 62 -3.40 -4.86 7.36
N ALA A 63 -2.92 -3.73 7.88
CA ALA A 63 -1.69 -3.08 7.44
C ALA A 63 -0.47 -3.99 7.62
N ARG A 64 -0.41 -4.76 8.71
CA ARG A 64 0.65 -5.74 8.95
C ARG A 64 0.74 -6.81 7.86
N GLU A 65 -0.40 -7.29 7.38
CA GLU A 65 -0.43 -8.25 6.27
C GLU A 65 -0.05 -7.59 4.94
N LEU A 66 -0.48 -6.33 4.72
CA LEU A 66 -0.08 -5.55 3.55
C LEU A 66 1.43 -5.28 3.51
N TYR A 67 2.07 -4.97 4.64
CA TYR A 67 3.52 -4.79 4.70
C TYR A 67 4.31 -6.06 4.35
N ARG A 68 3.70 -7.25 4.55
CA ARG A 68 4.28 -8.55 4.19
C ARG A 68 4.01 -8.94 2.74
N ASP A 69 3.15 -8.20 2.05
CA ASP A 69 2.84 -8.43 0.65
C ASP A 69 4.06 -8.17 -0.24
N PRO A 70 4.48 -9.12 -1.11
CA PRO A 70 5.55 -8.88 -2.09
C PRO A 70 5.27 -7.69 -3.02
N ASP A 71 4.00 -7.33 -3.23
CA ASP A 71 3.61 -6.20 -4.06
C ASP A 71 3.65 -4.86 -3.30
N TYR A 72 3.78 -4.84 -1.98
CA TYR A 72 4.07 -3.59 -1.26
C TYR A 72 5.39 -2.98 -1.73
N ILE A 73 5.37 -1.67 -1.98
CA ILE A 73 6.53 -0.92 -2.45
C ILE A 73 6.72 0.36 -1.64
N ASP A 74 7.93 0.51 -1.11
CA ASP A 74 8.41 1.75 -0.50
C ASP A 74 9.42 2.42 -1.44
N ASP A 75 8.92 2.92 -2.57
CA ASP A 75 9.73 3.65 -3.54
C ASP A 75 9.91 5.10 -3.09
N PRO A 76 11.14 5.59 -2.82
CA PRO A 76 11.32 6.92 -2.24
C PRO A 76 10.71 8.06 -3.04
N VAL A 77 10.81 8.00 -4.36
CA VAL A 77 10.34 9.04 -5.27
C VAL A 77 8.81 9.07 -5.33
N LEU A 78 8.16 7.91 -5.48
CA LEU A 78 6.71 7.83 -5.49
C LEU A 78 6.09 8.13 -4.12
N VAL A 79 6.70 7.64 -3.04
CA VAL A 79 6.24 7.89 -1.67
C VAL A 79 6.31 9.37 -1.35
N GLU A 80 7.44 10.05 -1.61
CA GLU A 80 7.54 11.49 -1.39
C GLU A 80 6.47 12.26 -2.18
N TYR A 81 6.27 11.90 -3.45
CA TYR A 81 5.30 12.57 -4.31
C TYR A 81 3.86 12.43 -3.80
N VAL A 82 3.48 11.22 -3.39
CA VAL A 82 2.15 10.93 -2.83
C VAL A 82 1.99 11.59 -1.46
N GLU A 83 3.02 11.55 -0.62
CA GLU A 83 3.00 12.11 0.72
C GLU A 83 2.86 13.65 0.73
N ASP A 84 3.54 14.36 -0.18
CA ASP A 84 3.36 15.82 -0.33
C ASP A 84 1.90 16.17 -0.70
N ILE A 85 1.23 15.34 -1.50
CA ILE A 85 -0.20 15.52 -1.78
C ILE A 85 -1.04 15.22 -0.55
N TRP A 86 -0.77 14.07 0.07
CA TRP A 86 -1.51 13.57 1.21
C TRP A 86 -1.47 14.53 2.40
N GLN A 87 -0.30 15.06 2.76
CA GLN A 87 -0.14 15.98 3.88
C GLN A 87 -0.89 17.31 3.66
N ARG A 88 -0.94 17.81 2.42
CA ARG A 88 -1.75 19.00 2.08
C ARG A 88 -3.24 18.73 2.23
N LEU A 89 -3.70 17.56 1.82
CA LEU A 89 -5.09 17.13 1.99
C LEU A 89 -5.45 16.96 3.48
N LEU A 90 -4.59 16.35 4.29
CA LEU A 90 -4.78 16.24 5.73
C LEU A 90 -4.84 17.61 6.41
N ALA A 91 -3.91 18.52 6.06
CA ALA A 91 -3.93 19.89 6.58
C ALA A 91 -5.23 20.62 6.21
N ALA A 92 -5.70 20.47 4.97
CA ALA A 92 -6.98 21.03 4.54
C ALA A 92 -8.18 20.40 5.26
N ALA A 93 -8.18 19.08 5.47
CA ALA A 93 -9.23 18.38 6.22
C ALA A 93 -9.30 18.85 7.68
N ARG A 94 -8.14 19.08 8.34
CA ARG A 94 -8.07 19.71 9.67
C ARG A 94 -8.70 21.10 9.68
N LEU A 95 -8.33 21.96 8.73
CA LEU A 95 -8.86 23.32 8.63
C LEU A 95 -10.37 23.36 8.39
N ARG A 96 -10.89 22.36 7.66
CA ARG A 96 -12.33 22.22 7.38
C ARG A 96 -13.12 21.56 8.51
N GLY A 97 -12.45 21.00 9.51
CA GLY A 97 -13.09 20.26 10.60
C GLY A 97 -13.52 18.84 10.25
N GLU A 98 -13.11 18.32 9.08
CA GLU A 98 -13.38 16.93 8.68
C GLU A 98 -12.49 15.96 9.49
N LEU A 99 -11.32 16.43 9.96
CA LEU A 99 -10.43 15.70 10.84
C LEU A 99 -10.65 16.13 12.30
N THR A 100 -11.43 15.36 13.06
CA THR A 100 -11.64 15.63 14.49
C THR A 100 -10.34 15.38 15.28
N PRO A 101 -10.14 16.04 16.44
CA PRO A 101 -8.95 15.81 17.27
C PRO A 101 -8.75 14.34 17.67
N GLU A 102 -9.84 13.62 17.93
CA GLU A 102 -9.78 12.19 18.25
C GLU A 102 -9.25 11.37 17.07
N LEU A 103 -9.77 11.61 15.86
CA LEU A 103 -9.32 10.88 14.66
C LEU A 103 -7.88 11.26 14.31
N ASP A 104 -7.52 12.53 14.40
CA ASP A 104 -6.16 13.02 14.13
C ASP A 104 -5.12 12.33 15.02
N GLU A 105 -5.41 12.17 16.31
CA GLU A 105 -4.53 11.49 17.27
C GLU A 105 -4.49 9.96 17.09
N ARG A 106 -5.65 9.32 16.87
CA ARG A 106 -5.76 7.85 16.95
C ARG A 106 -5.39 7.13 15.66
N PHE A 107 -5.71 7.70 14.49
CA PHE A 107 -5.53 7.03 13.21
C PHE A 107 -4.08 7.11 12.70
N ALA A 108 -3.73 6.23 11.76
CA ALA A 108 -2.38 6.13 11.22
C ALA A 108 -2.07 7.20 10.17
N TRP A 109 -3.06 7.58 9.36
CA TRP A 109 -2.96 8.51 8.24
C TRP A 109 -1.84 8.14 7.25
N THR A 110 -1.75 6.86 6.90
CA THR A 110 -0.67 6.30 6.07
C THR A 110 -1.19 5.84 4.71
N VAL A 111 -0.53 6.28 3.63
CA VAL A 111 -0.77 5.76 2.28
C VAL A 111 0.24 4.64 1.97
N MET A 112 -0.26 3.46 1.61
CA MET A 112 0.50 2.26 1.28
C MET A 112 0.47 2.04 -0.23
N LEU A 113 1.64 2.04 -0.88
CA LEU A 113 1.75 1.83 -2.31
C LEU A 113 1.87 0.34 -2.66
N GLY A 114 1.12 -0.10 -3.67
CA GLY A 114 1.15 -1.47 -4.18
C GLY A 114 1.52 -1.54 -5.66
N ARG A 115 2.39 -2.49 -6.04
CA ARG A 115 2.83 -2.80 -7.42
C ARG A 115 1.74 -3.48 -8.26
N ASP A 116 0.51 -3.03 -8.16
CA ASP A 116 -0.58 -3.49 -9.00
C ASP A 116 -0.80 -2.52 -10.17
N ARG A 117 -0.97 -3.10 -11.37
CA ARG A 117 -1.29 -2.40 -12.61
C ARG A 117 -2.76 -1.96 -12.69
N SER A 118 -3.61 -2.52 -11.84
CA SER A 118 -5.02 -2.17 -11.80
C SER A 118 -5.22 -0.73 -11.32
N ILE A 119 -6.25 -0.07 -11.86
CA ILE A 119 -6.57 1.30 -11.50
C ILE A 119 -7.43 1.22 -10.23
N ASN A 120 -6.79 1.43 -9.08
CA ASN A 120 -7.42 1.32 -7.77
C ASN A 120 -6.78 2.20 -6.70
N ALA A 121 -7.62 2.63 -5.77
CA ALA A 121 -7.27 3.15 -4.45
C ALA A 121 -8.39 2.71 -3.49
N PHE A 122 -8.10 2.61 -2.20
CA PHE A 122 -9.10 2.20 -1.21
C PHE A 122 -8.73 2.67 0.20
N ALA A 123 -9.73 3.16 0.93
CA ALA A 123 -9.64 3.37 2.37
C ALA A 123 -9.67 2.05 3.15
N LEU A 124 -8.89 1.98 4.22
CA LEU A 124 -8.91 0.91 5.22
C LEU A 124 -9.26 1.47 6.60
N PRO A 125 -9.74 0.63 7.52
CA PRO A 125 -9.93 1.01 8.92
C PRO A 125 -8.67 1.66 9.50
N GLY A 126 -8.85 2.62 10.41
CA GLY A 126 -7.75 3.16 11.21
C GLY A 126 -6.88 4.18 10.49
N GLY A 127 -7.32 4.70 9.34
CA GLY A 127 -6.61 5.71 8.57
C GLY A 127 -5.45 5.18 7.74
N TYR A 128 -5.51 3.92 7.32
CA TYR A 128 -4.66 3.40 6.25
C TYR A 128 -5.36 3.57 4.90
N LEU A 129 -4.58 3.79 3.85
CA LEU A 129 -5.08 3.89 2.48
C LEU A 129 -4.19 3.04 1.57
N GLY A 130 -4.80 2.23 0.71
CA GLY A 130 -4.10 1.56 -0.37
C GLY A 130 -4.14 2.39 -1.64
N LEU A 131 -3.00 2.50 -2.33
CA LEU A 131 -2.89 3.17 -3.63
C LEU A 131 -2.11 2.29 -4.61
N HIS A 132 -2.76 1.89 -5.70
CA HIS A 132 -2.10 1.10 -6.73
C HIS A 132 -1.28 1.99 -7.67
N LEU A 133 -0.09 1.53 -8.06
CA LEU A 133 0.74 2.21 -9.04
C LEU A 133 0.02 2.36 -10.40
N GLY A 134 -0.88 1.44 -10.75
CA GLY A 134 -1.76 1.54 -11.91
C GLY A 134 -2.58 2.84 -11.93
N LEU A 135 -3.11 3.29 -10.78
CA LEU A 135 -3.84 4.55 -10.69
C LEU A 135 -2.91 5.76 -10.92
N ILE A 136 -1.75 5.79 -10.28
CA ILE A 136 -0.74 6.87 -10.48
C ILE A 136 -0.31 6.93 -11.95
N SER A 137 -0.27 5.80 -12.64
CA SER A 137 0.19 5.71 -14.02
C SER A 137 -0.73 6.31 -15.07
N VAL A 138 -2.01 6.54 -14.72
CA VAL A 138 -3.04 7.05 -15.63
C VAL A 138 -3.48 8.48 -15.34
N THR A 139 -3.10 9.03 -14.18
CA THR A 139 -3.33 10.44 -13.86
C THR A 139 -2.44 11.35 -14.71
N GLY A 140 -2.95 12.55 -15.05
CA GLY A 140 -2.23 13.56 -15.84
C GLY A 140 -1.66 14.71 -15.01
N SER A 141 -2.02 14.81 -13.72
CA SER A 141 -1.61 15.91 -12.85
C SER A 141 -1.66 15.53 -11.37
N ARG A 142 -1.03 16.38 -10.54
CA ARG A 142 -1.22 16.36 -9.07
C ARG A 142 -2.68 16.51 -8.68
N ASP A 143 -3.43 17.34 -9.40
CA ASP A 143 -4.82 17.66 -9.10
C ASP A 143 -5.76 16.46 -9.31
N GLU A 144 -5.54 15.69 -10.39
CA GLU A 144 -6.27 14.42 -10.61
C GLU A 144 -5.99 13.41 -9.50
N LEU A 145 -4.73 13.21 -9.12
CA LEU A 145 -4.39 12.29 -8.03
C LEU A 145 -4.92 12.77 -6.67
N ALA A 146 -4.87 14.08 -6.41
CA ALA A 146 -5.43 14.69 -5.22
C ALA A 146 -6.96 14.53 -5.14
N THR A 147 -7.65 14.46 -6.28
CA THR A 147 -9.09 14.16 -6.32
C THR A 147 -9.36 12.77 -5.73
N VAL A 148 -8.61 11.75 -6.17
CA VAL A 148 -8.80 10.38 -5.67
C VAL A 148 -8.39 10.28 -4.20
N LEU A 149 -7.24 10.85 -3.82
CA LEU A 149 -6.79 10.83 -2.43
C LEU A 149 -7.73 11.60 -1.49
N GLY A 150 -8.31 12.72 -1.95
CA GLY A 150 -9.33 13.46 -1.21
C GLY A 150 -10.63 12.68 -1.02
N HIS A 151 -11.04 11.92 -2.05
CA HIS A 151 -12.17 11.00 -1.99
C HIS A 151 -11.94 9.89 -0.95
N GLU A 152 -10.79 9.21 -1.01
CA GLU A 152 -10.44 8.17 -0.04
C GLU A 152 -10.27 8.70 1.39
N LEU A 153 -9.68 9.88 1.57
CA LEU A 153 -9.61 10.58 2.85
C LEU A 153 -11.02 10.83 3.42
N SER A 154 -11.98 11.12 2.55
CA SER A 154 -13.38 11.35 2.95
C SER A 154 -14.04 10.06 3.42
N HIS A 155 -13.73 8.90 2.84
CA HIS A 155 -14.20 7.62 3.37
C HIS A 155 -13.71 7.36 4.81
N VAL A 156 -12.46 7.73 5.10
CA VAL A 156 -11.85 7.56 6.43
C VAL A 156 -12.42 8.56 7.44
N THR A 157 -12.41 9.85 7.11
CA THR A 157 -12.89 10.93 8.00
C THR A 157 -14.37 10.79 8.34
N GLN A 158 -15.20 10.39 7.37
CA GLN A 158 -16.62 10.11 7.59
C GLN A 158 -16.89 8.71 8.20
N ARG A 159 -15.82 7.97 8.53
CA ARG A 159 -15.86 6.64 9.14
C ARG A 159 -16.81 5.68 8.40
N HIS A 160 -16.80 5.72 7.06
CA HIS A 160 -17.72 4.95 6.23
C HIS A 160 -17.66 3.45 6.53
N ILE A 161 -16.46 2.91 6.72
CA ILE A 161 -16.26 1.49 7.06
C ILE A 161 -16.88 1.18 8.43
N SER A 162 -16.63 2.00 9.45
CA SER A 162 -17.29 1.87 10.76
C SER A 162 -18.80 1.92 10.68
N ARG A 163 -19.37 2.83 9.89
CA ARG A 163 -20.83 2.96 9.73
C ARG A 163 -21.44 1.75 8.99
N ILE A 164 -20.72 1.16 8.03
CA ILE A 164 -21.12 -0.11 7.40
C ILE A 164 -21.12 -1.23 8.44
N MET A 165 -20.04 -1.33 9.23
CA MET A 165 -19.89 -2.37 10.24
C MET A 165 -20.92 -2.26 11.37
N ALA A 166 -21.25 -1.06 11.83
CA ALA A 166 -22.25 -0.82 12.87
C ALA A 166 -23.68 -1.23 12.42
N LYS A 167 -23.98 -1.12 11.11
CA LYS A 167 -25.25 -1.55 10.53
C LYS A 167 -25.35 -3.07 10.34
N GLN A 168 -24.24 -3.80 10.43
CA GLN A 168 -24.17 -5.25 10.23
C GLN A 168 -23.79 -5.97 11.54
N SER A 169 -23.94 -7.29 11.60
CA SER A 169 -23.81 -8.05 12.86
C SER A 169 -22.42 -7.93 13.51
N ARG A 170 -22.34 -8.22 14.82
CA ARG A 170 -21.10 -8.18 15.62
C ARG A 170 -19.95 -9.07 15.08
N GLN A 171 -20.22 -9.99 14.15
CA GLN A 171 -19.21 -10.87 13.55
C GLN A 171 -18.55 -10.29 12.27
N MET A 172 -19.05 -9.17 11.74
CA MET A 172 -18.54 -8.61 10.49
C MET A 172 -17.10 -8.06 10.48
N PRO A 173 -16.51 -7.54 11.57
CA PRO A 173 -15.13 -7.02 11.53
C PRO A 173 -14.12 -8.05 11.02
N LEU A 174 -14.24 -9.29 11.49
CA LEU A 174 -13.35 -10.40 11.13
C LEU A 174 -13.58 -10.85 9.69
N LEU A 175 -14.84 -11.00 9.29
CA LEU A 175 -15.21 -11.36 7.91
C LEU A 175 -14.73 -10.29 6.92
N LEU A 176 -14.86 -9.02 7.28
CA LEU A 176 -14.44 -7.91 6.45
C LEU A 176 -12.91 -7.88 6.26
N ALA A 177 -12.16 -8.06 7.35
CA ALA A 177 -10.70 -8.12 7.24
C ALA A 177 -10.25 -9.34 6.42
N GLY A 178 -10.87 -10.51 6.60
CA GLY A 178 -10.65 -11.68 5.73
C GLY A 178 -10.99 -11.40 4.26
N MET A 179 -12.07 -10.67 3.99
CA MET A 179 -12.44 -10.23 2.64
C MET A 179 -11.42 -9.27 2.03
N ILE A 180 -10.95 -8.27 2.78
CA ILE A 180 -9.91 -7.33 2.31
C ILE A 180 -8.63 -8.09 1.93
N LEU A 181 -8.18 -9.01 2.79
CA LEU A 181 -7.03 -9.87 2.50
C LEU A 181 -7.28 -10.77 1.28
N GLY A 182 -8.49 -11.33 1.16
CA GLY A 182 -8.90 -12.14 0.01
C GLY A 182 -8.90 -11.37 -1.31
N MET A 183 -9.32 -10.11 -1.32
CA MET A 183 -9.30 -9.25 -2.51
C MET A 183 -7.87 -8.90 -2.93
N ILE A 184 -7.02 -8.59 -1.96
CA ILE A 184 -5.58 -8.37 -2.19
C ILE A 184 -4.95 -9.65 -2.78
N ALA A 185 -5.29 -10.83 -2.24
CA ALA A 185 -4.79 -12.10 -2.75
C ALA A 185 -5.32 -12.46 -4.14
N ALA A 186 -6.59 -12.19 -4.44
CA ALA A 186 -7.21 -12.49 -5.73
C ALA A 186 -6.67 -11.61 -6.87
N GLY A 187 -6.25 -10.37 -6.59
CA GLY A 187 -5.51 -9.53 -7.54
C GLY A 187 -4.20 -10.15 -8.02
N LYS A 188 -3.68 -11.16 -7.31
CA LYS A 188 -2.40 -11.85 -7.59
C LYS A 188 -2.52 -13.04 -8.52
N SER A 189 -3.74 -13.47 -8.91
CA SER A 189 -3.91 -14.66 -9.76
C SER A 189 -3.38 -14.44 -11.19
N ARG A 190 -2.07 -14.59 -11.34
CA ARG A 190 -1.35 -14.76 -12.61
C ARG A 190 -1.18 -16.24 -12.99
N SER A 191 -1.76 -17.17 -12.21
CA SER A 191 -1.64 -18.60 -12.46
C SER A 191 -2.52 -19.03 -13.63
N GLY A 192 -1.91 -19.66 -14.64
CA GLY A 192 -2.59 -20.26 -15.78
C GLY A 192 -3.49 -21.47 -15.47
N ASP A 193 -3.90 -21.66 -14.22
CA ASP A 193 -4.92 -22.62 -13.82
C ASP A 193 -6.27 -21.89 -13.68
N ALA A 194 -7.00 -21.83 -14.80
CA ALA A 194 -8.24 -21.08 -14.92
C ALA A 194 -9.31 -21.52 -13.89
N GLY A 195 -9.27 -22.77 -13.41
CA GLY A 195 -10.26 -23.29 -12.46
C GLY A 195 -10.15 -22.69 -11.05
N GLN A 196 -8.95 -22.63 -10.48
CA GLN A 196 -8.73 -22.01 -9.17
C GLN A 196 -8.81 -20.49 -9.22
N ALA A 197 -8.34 -19.87 -10.31
CA ALA A 197 -8.44 -18.44 -10.53
C ALA A 197 -9.90 -17.96 -10.59
N VAL A 198 -10.80 -18.73 -11.23
CA VAL A 198 -12.23 -18.41 -11.31
C VAL A 198 -12.94 -18.60 -9.96
N LEU A 199 -12.59 -19.62 -9.18
CA LEU A 199 -13.17 -19.83 -7.85
C LEU A 199 -12.72 -18.78 -6.84
N MET A 200 -11.43 -18.46 -6.78
CA MET A 200 -10.92 -17.36 -5.94
C MET A 200 -11.41 -16.00 -6.44
N GLY A 201 -11.45 -15.79 -7.75
CA GLY A 201 -11.95 -14.56 -8.38
C GLY A 201 -13.44 -14.32 -8.15
N SER A 202 -14.26 -15.37 -8.15
CA SER A 202 -15.71 -15.27 -7.86
C SER A 202 -15.99 -14.99 -6.38
N GLN A 203 -15.25 -15.62 -5.47
CA GLN A 203 -15.34 -15.32 -4.04
C GLN A 203 -14.85 -13.90 -3.70
N ALA A 204 -13.75 -13.45 -4.32
CA ALA A 204 -13.25 -12.10 -4.17
C ALA A 204 -14.18 -11.06 -4.83
N ALA A 205 -14.78 -11.36 -5.98
CA ALA A 205 -15.78 -10.48 -6.60
C ALA A 205 -17.04 -10.36 -5.74
N PHE A 206 -17.49 -11.47 -5.14
CA PHE A 206 -18.58 -11.47 -4.18
C PHE A 206 -18.21 -10.66 -2.92
N ALA A 207 -17.02 -10.87 -2.36
CA ALA A 207 -16.51 -10.09 -1.24
C ALA A 207 -16.43 -8.58 -1.55
N GLN A 208 -15.90 -8.23 -2.72
CA GLN A 208 -15.78 -6.86 -3.20
C GLN A 208 -17.14 -6.19 -3.39
N SER A 209 -18.16 -6.92 -3.88
CA SER A 209 -19.52 -6.38 -4.03
C SER A 209 -20.17 -6.04 -2.69
N GLN A 210 -19.89 -6.83 -1.64
CA GLN A 210 -20.37 -6.59 -0.28
C GLN A 210 -19.66 -5.42 0.40
N LEU A 211 -18.52 -5.02 -0.16
CA LEU A 211 -17.70 -3.89 0.28
C LEU A 211 -17.94 -2.59 -0.50
N SER A 212 -18.84 -2.62 -1.49
CA SER A 212 -19.21 -1.41 -2.22
C SER A 212 -19.87 -0.40 -1.28
N PHE A 213 -19.40 0.84 -1.31
CA PHE A 213 -20.00 1.90 -0.52
C PHE A 213 -21.40 2.22 -1.08
N SER A 214 -22.32 2.58 -0.18
CA SER A 214 -23.65 3.03 -0.59
C SER A 214 -23.56 4.30 -1.44
N ARG A 215 -24.55 4.54 -2.31
CA ARG A 215 -24.60 5.74 -3.16
C ARG A 215 -24.53 7.03 -2.33
N ASP A 216 -25.13 7.03 -1.14
CA ASP A 216 -25.12 8.18 -0.24
C ASP A 216 -23.71 8.45 0.31
N MET A 217 -22.98 7.40 0.69
CA MET A 217 -21.57 7.50 1.12
C MET A 217 -20.66 7.98 -0.01
N GLU A 218 -20.86 7.50 -1.23
CA GLU A 218 -20.10 7.96 -2.39
C GLU A 218 -20.32 9.45 -2.68
N ARG A 219 -21.57 9.94 -2.63
CA ARG A 219 -21.86 11.38 -2.79
C ARG A 219 -21.28 12.22 -1.66
N GLU A 220 -21.32 11.70 -0.43
CA GLU A 220 -20.71 12.37 0.71
C GLU A 220 -19.19 12.49 0.54
N ALA A 221 -18.53 11.39 0.12
CA ALA A 221 -17.10 11.36 -0.15
C ALA A 221 -16.69 12.27 -1.31
N ASP A 222 -17.44 12.28 -2.42
CA ASP A 222 -17.22 13.19 -3.54
C ASP A 222 -17.25 14.66 -3.09
N ARG A 223 -18.28 15.03 -2.32
CA ARG A 223 -18.50 16.41 -1.86
C ARG A 223 -17.41 16.87 -0.89
N ILE A 224 -17.09 16.05 0.10
CA ILE A 224 -16.09 16.38 1.12
C ILE A 224 -14.70 16.37 0.47
N GLY A 225 -14.40 15.35 -0.34
CA GLY A 225 -13.14 15.21 -1.05
C GLY A 225 -12.85 16.39 -1.97
N PHE A 226 -13.86 16.83 -2.74
CA PHE A 226 -13.78 18.04 -3.55
C PHE A 226 -13.50 19.29 -2.69
N GLY A 227 -14.21 19.44 -1.56
CA GLY A 227 -13.99 20.54 -0.63
C GLY A 227 -12.59 20.54 0.00
N VAL A 228 -12.05 19.36 0.31
CA VAL A 228 -10.72 19.17 0.88
C VAL A 228 -9.63 19.47 -0.16
N MET A 229 -9.73 18.91 -1.38
CA MET A 229 -8.71 19.16 -2.40
C MET A 229 -8.64 20.64 -2.81
N THR A 230 -9.79 21.32 -2.89
CA THR A 230 -9.83 22.74 -3.25
C THR A 230 -9.29 23.62 -2.13
N GLN A 231 -9.59 23.28 -0.86
CA GLN A 231 -8.99 23.92 0.31
C GLN A 231 -7.47 23.69 0.37
N ALA A 232 -6.98 22.54 -0.08
CA ALA A 232 -5.55 22.22 -0.17
C ALA A 232 -4.83 22.96 -1.32
N GLY A 233 -5.56 23.73 -2.14
CA GLY A 233 -5.02 24.51 -3.25
C GLY A 233 -4.93 23.74 -4.57
N TYR A 234 -5.54 22.56 -4.68
CA TYR A 234 -5.64 21.83 -5.94
C TYR A 234 -6.74 22.38 -6.83
N ALA A 235 -6.52 22.30 -8.14
CA ALA A 235 -7.41 22.83 -9.15
C ALA A 235 -8.70 21.98 -9.25
N PRO A 236 -9.90 22.58 -9.19
CA PRO A 236 -11.17 21.88 -9.44
C PRO A 236 -11.21 21.12 -10.78
N GLN A 237 -10.46 21.60 -11.77
CA GLN A 237 -10.32 20.97 -13.08
C GLN A 237 -9.71 19.55 -12.99
N GLY A 238 -8.88 19.28 -11.98
CA GLY A 238 -8.36 17.94 -11.72
C GLY A 238 -9.47 16.95 -11.40
N ALA A 239 -10.49 17.36 -10.64
CA ALA A 239 -11.65 16.53 -10.34
C ALA A 239 -12.48 16.26 -11.58
N ALA A 240 -12.74 17.29 -12.40
CA ALA A 240 -13.45 17.12 -13.67
C ALA A 240 -12.72 16.14 -14.60
N ALA A 241 -11.41 16.32 -14.81
CA ALA A 241 -10.60 15.46 -15.65
C ALA A 241 -10.57 14.00 -15.14
N MET A 242 -10.47 13.81 -13.81
CA MET A 242 -10.48 12.47 -13.23
C MET A 242 -11.85 11.79 -13.40
N PHE A 243 -12.96 12.51 -13.19
CA PHE A 243 -14.32 11.97 -13.38
C PHE A 243 -14.60 11.64 -14.85
N GLU A 244 -14.12 12.43 -15.80
CA GLU A 244 -14.20 12.10 -17.23
C GLU A 244 -13.43 10.81 -17.56
N LYS A 245 -12.22 10.64 -17.01
CA LYS A 245 -11.45 9.39 -17.16
C LYS A 245 -12.19 8.19 -16.58
N LEU A 246 -12.78 8.33 -15.40
CA LEU A 246 -13.58 7.27 -14.77
C LEU A 246 -14.85 6.98 -15.57
N GLN A 247 -15.50 7.99 -16.14
CA GLN A 247 -16.67 7.80 -17.00
C GLN A 247 -16.30 7.06 -18.29
N TYR A 248 -15.19 7.44 -18.92
CA TYR A 248 -14.68 6.77 -20.11
C TYR A 248 -14.33 5.31 -19.79
N ALA A 249 -13.63 5.08 -18.67
CA ALA A 249 -13.31 3.75 -18.18
C ALA A 249 -14.56 2.91 -17.90
N ALA A 250 -15.59 3.47 -17.27
CA ALA A 250 -16.84 2.76 -16.96
C ALA A 250 -17.56 2.25 -18.22
N ARG A 251 -17.45 2.97 -19.34
CA ARG A 251 -18.01 2.52 -20.63
C ARG A 251 -17.23 1.37 -21.27
N LEU A 252 -15.98 1.18 -20.88
CA LEU A 252 -15.04 0.21 -21.46
C LEU A 252 -14.70 -0.95 -20.51
N ASN A 253 -15.27 -0.98 -19.30
CA ASN A 253 -14.84 -1.86 -18.20
C ASN A 253 -15.31 -3.33 -18.33
N ASP A 254 -15.23 -3.91 -19.52
CA ASP A 254 -15.63 -5.30 -19.76
C ASP A 254 -14.57 -6.32 -19.31
N ASN A 255 -13.33 -5.89 -19.05
CA ASN A 255 -12.19 -6.77 -18.74
C ASN A 255 -11.68 -6.71 -17.28
N GLY A 256 -12.33 -5.93 -16.41
CA GLY A 256 -11.96 -5.84 -14.99
C GLY A 256 -10.69 -5.03 -14.67
N SER A 257 -10.17 -4.24 -15.62
CA SER A 257 -8.99 -3.38 -15.42
C SER A 257 -9.19 -2.21 -14.44
N TYR A 258 -10.44 -1.90 -14.10
CA TYR A 258 -10.81 -0.86 -13.14
C TYR A 258 -11.55 -1.44 -11.92
N PRO A 259 -10.85 -2.09 -10.97
CA PRO A 259 -11.43 -2.48 -9.70
C PRO A 259 -12.05 -1.31 -8.93
N TYR A 260 -11.47 -0.10 -9.06
CA TYR A 260 -11.99 1.12 -8.43
C TYR A 260 -13.47 1.36 -8.72
N LEU A 261 -13.92 1.14 -9.96
CA LEU A 261 -15.33 1.36 -10.34
C LEU A 261 -16.28 0.30 -9.76
N ARG A 262 -15.76 -0.81 -9.22
CA ARG A 262 -16.56 -1.83 -8.53
C ARG A 262 -16.75 -1.50 -7.05
N SER A 263 -15.73 -0.96 -6.39
CA SER A 263 -15.85 -0.46 -5.00
C SER A 263 -16.54 0.91 -4.93
N HIS A 264 -16.32 1.75 -5.94
CA HIS A 264 -16.84 3.11 -6.08
C HIS A 264 -17.67 3.25 -7.36
N PRO A 265 -18.93 2.75 -7.38
CA PRO A 265 -19.76 2.78 -8.58
C PRO A 265 -20.06 4.22 -8.99
N LEU A 266 -19.60 4.60 -10.19
CA LEU A 266 -19.89 5.90 -10.79
C LEU A 266 -21.28 5.87 -11.44
N ASN A 267 -22.07 6.92 -11.22
CA ASN A 267 -23.40 7.07 -11.84
C ASN A 267 -23.58 8.48 -12.42
N ASN A 268 -24.61 8.66 -13.25
CA ASN A 268 -24.88 9.95 -13.90
C ASN A 268 -25.16 11.07 -12.89
N GLU A 269 -25.71 10.76 -11.72
CA GLU A 269 -25.99 11.74 -10.66
C GLU A 269 -24.70 12.30 -10.06
N ARG A 270 -23.72 11.46 -9.73
CA ARG A 270 -22.39 11.87 -9.22
C ARG A 270 -21.62 12.70 -10.25
N ILE A 271 -21.68 12.27 -11.51
CA ILE A 271 -21.05 13.02 -12.62
C ILE A 271 -21.71 14.39 -12.73
N ALA A 272 -23.04 14.46 -12.72
CA ALA A 272 -23.78 15.71 -12.79
C ALA A 272 -23.55 16.59 -11.55
N ASP A 273 -23.42 16.03 -10.35
CA ASP A 273 -23.09 16.77 -9.13
C ASP A 273 -21.68 17.36 -9.22
N MET A 274 -20.69 16.57 -9.64
CA MET A 274 -19.31 17.06 -9.81
C MET A 274 -19.21 18.11 -10.92
N GLN A 275 -19.93 17.93 -12.03
CA GLN A 275 -20.05 18.94 -13.10
C GLN A 275 -20.87 20.17 -12.66
N GLY A 276 -21.84 20.01 -11.76
CA GLY A 276 -22.64 21.09 -11.18
C GLY A 276 -21.81 21.96 -10.22
N ARG A 277 -20.93 21.33 -9.44
CA ARG A 277 -19.89 22.01 -8.63
C ARG A 277 -18.89 22.77 -9.52
N TYR A 278 -18.84 22.39 -10.79
CA TYR A 278 -18.02 22.99 -11.84
C TYR A 278 -18.73 24.14 -12.60
N GLN A 279 -19.87 24.68 -12.12
CA GLN A 279 -20.57 25.75 -12.84
C GLN A 279 -19.67 26.98 -13.12
N PHE A 280 -19.52 27.21 -14.43
CA PHE A 280 -18.69 28.16 -15.17
C PHE A 280 -18.31 29.48 -14.48
N ARG A 281 -17.00 29.77 -14.49
CA ARG A 281 -16.54 31.09 -14.95
C ARG A 281 -16.36 31.00 -16.48
N PRO A 282 -17.13 31.76 -17.29
CA PRO A 282 -16.90 31.82 -18.73
C PRO A 282 -15.43 32.18 -19.01
N GLY A 283 -14.71 31.31 -19.73
CA GLY A 283 -13.27 31.42 -20.00
C GLY A 283 -12.37 30.36 -19.31
N SER A 284 -12.90 29.54 -18.40
CA SER A 284 -12.11 28.54 -17.63
C SER A 284 -11.91 27.17 -18.29
N GLY A 285 -12.10 27.07 -19.62
CA GLY A 285 -11.87 25.86 -20.41
C GLY A 285 -10.39 25.51 -20.59
N ILE A 286 -9.61 25.58 -19.51
CA ILE A 286 -8.21 25.21 -19.55
C ILE A 286 -8.18 23.69 -19.40
N ALA A 287 -7.97 23.00 -20.53
CA ALA A 287 -7.47 21.64 -20.51
C ALA A 287 -6.24 21.62 -19.59
N MET A 288 -6.26 20.82 -18.52
CA MET A 288 -5.11 20.69 -17.64
C MET A 288 -3.97 20.06 -18.44
N PRO A 289 -2.92 20.82 -18.83
CA PRO A 289 -1.85 20.24 -19.61
C PRO A 289 -1.12 19.20 -18.75
N LEU A 290 -0.65 18.12 -19.37
CA LEU A 290 0.18 17.14 -18.71
C LEU A 290 1.41 17.83 -18.09
N ALA A 291 1.52 17.82 -16.77
CA ALA A 291 2.68 18.36 -16.07
C ALA A 291 3.90 17.45 -16.31
N MET A 292 5.06 18.05 -16.59
CA MET A 292 6.26 17.29 -16.96
C MET A 292 6.75 16.39 -15.82
N ASP A 293 6.82 16.92 -14.60
CA ASP A 293 7.17 16.15 -13.40
C ASP A 293 6.17 15.00 -13.17
N HIS A 294 4.86 15.26 -13.31
CA HIS A 294 3.85 14.22 -13.19
C HIS A 294 3.96 13.15 -14.27
N ALA A 295 4.27 13.51 -15.51
CA ALA A 295 4.49 12.54 -16.59
C ALA A 295 5.63 11.57 -16.27
N MET A 296 6.68 12.05 -15.60
CA MET A 296 7.82 11.25 -15.13
C MET A 296 7.43 10.35 -13.94
N ILE A 297 6.62 10.86 -13.00
CA ILE A 297 6.07 10.07 -11.88
C ILE A 297 5.16 8.95 -12.38
N ALA A 298 4.23 9.25 -13.30
CA ALA A 298 3.37 8.27 -13.95
C ALA A 298 4.21 7.22 -14.72
N ALA A 299 5.27 7.65 -15.41
CA ALA A 299 6.22 6.76 -16.07
C ALA A 299 6.94 5.83 -15.08
N ARG A 300 7.41 6.35 -13.94
CA ARG A 300 8.01 5.53 -12.87
C ARG A 300 7.03 4.48 -12.36
N ALA A 301 5.78 4.87 -12.07
CA ALA A 301 4.74 3.95 -11.63
C ALA A 301 4.49 2.84 -12.67
N ARG A 302 4.42 3.18 -13.97
CA ARG A 302 4.30 2.18 -15.07
C ARG A 302 5.43 1.17 -15.09
N VAL A 303 6.68 1.60 -14.89
CA VAL A 303 7.81 0.66 -14.90
C VAL A 303 7.82 -0.22 -13.66
N LEU A 304 7.51 0.35 -12.49
CA LEU A 304 7.57 -0.36 -11.21
C LEU A 304 6.43 -1.36 -10.98
N VAL A 305 5.35 -1.35 -11.77
CA VAL A 305 4.37 -2.46 -11.81
C VAL A 305 4.92 -3.73 -12.47
N ARG A 306 6.15 -3.70 -13.01
CA ARG A 306 6.86 -4.84 -13.63
C ARG A 306 6.04 -5.51 -14.73
N PRO A 307 5.79 -4.82 -15.86
CA PRO A 307 4.90 -5.29 -16.92
C PRO A 307 5.44 -6.48 -17.73
N GLY A 308 6.70 -6.86 -17.53
CA GLY A 308 7.38 -7.91 -18.28
C GLY A 308 8.42 -7.36 -19.27
N VAL A 309 9.38 -8.20 -19.66
CA VAL A 309 10.56 -7.80 -20.46
C VAL A 309 10.19 -7.20 -21.81
N ASP A 310 9.18 -7.73 -22.49
CA ASP A 310 8.79 -7.25 -23.82
C ASP A 310 8.22 -5.83 -23.77
N VAL A 311 7.44 -5.52 -22.74
CA VAL A 311 6.91 -4.15 -22.52
C VAL A 311 8.03 -3.19 -22.18
N LEU A 312 9.02 -3.62 -21.37
CA LEU A 312 10.20 -2.80 -21.07
C LEU A 312 11.00 -2.46 -22.33
N ARG A 313 11.20 -3.43 -23.24
CA ARG A 313 11.85 -3.20 -24.53
C ARG A 313 11.06 -2.25 -25.42
N LEU A 314 9.73 -2.41 -25.48
CA LEU A 314 8.86 -1.50 -26.22
C LEU A 314 9.01 -0.04 -25.76
N TRP A 315 9.14 0.20 -24.45
CA TRP A 315 9.35 1.55 -23.95
C TRP A 315 10.73 2.13 -24.26
N ILE A 316 11.76 1.28 -24.28
CA ILE A 316 13.09 1.69 -24.76
C ILE A 316 13.02 2.14 -26.22
N ASP A 317 12.36 1.36 -27.07
CA ASP A 317 12.20 1.66 -28.50
C ASP A 317 11.32 2.90 -28.74
N ALA A 318 10.29 3.10 -27.92
CA ALA A 318 9.38 4.24 -28.01
C ALA A 318 10.11 5.59 -27.92
N ALA A 319 11.22 5.67 -27.17
CA ALA A 319 12.04 6.88 -27.04
C ALA A 319 12.78 7.29 -28.34
N SER A 320 12.75 6.46 -29.38
CA SER A 320 13.33 6.75 -30.70
C SER A 320 12.28 6.73 -31.82
N SER A 321 11.00 6.64 -31.48
CA SER A 321 9.90 6.55 -32.44
C SER A 321 9.58 7.90 -33.11
N GLY A 322 8.94 7.85 -34.28
CA GLY A 322 8.38 9.05 -34.91
C GLY A 322 7.27 9.72 -34.09
N GLU A 323 6.55 8.95 -33.25
CA GLU A 323 5.55 9.47 -32.32
C GLU A 323 6.20 10.31 -31.20
N PHE A 324 7.33 9.83 -30.65
CA PHE A 324 8.12 10.60 -29.69
C PHE A 324 8.53 11.97 -30.22
N ALA A 325 8.99 12.04 -31.48
CA ALA A 325 9.38 13.30 -32.11
C ALA A 325 8.22 14.31 -32.23
N ARG A 326 6.97 13.84 -32.33
CA ARG A 326 5.77 14.69 -32.43
C ARG A 326 5.09 14.97 -31.09
N SER A 327 5.54 14.32 -30.02
CA SER A 327 4.94 14.43 -28.68
C SER A 327 5.30 15.75 -27.99
N SER A 328 4.49 16.17 -27.02
CA SER A 328 4.78 17.36 -26.21
C SER A 328 6.04 17.19 -25.35
N PRO A 329 6.69 18.27 -24.87
CA PRO A 329 7.86 18.16 -24.00
C PRO A 329 7.63 17.29 -22.75
N ALA A 330 6.45 17.39 -22.13
CA ALA A 330 6.09 16.58 -20.97
C ALA A 330 5.95 15.09 -21.32
N GLN A 331 5.32 14.78 -22.46
CA GLN A 331 5.23 13.40 -22.97
C GLN A 331 6.60 12.84 -23.32
N GLN A 332 7.47 13.63 -23.96
CA GLN A 332 8.85 13.24 -24.26
C GLN A 332 9.63 12.93 -22.98
N ALA A 333 9.52 13.78 -21.94
CA ALA A 333 10.17 13.54 -20.65
C ALA A 333 9.67 12.25 -20.00
N GLY A 334 8.35 12.01 -19.98
CA GLY A 334 7.76 10.78 -19.47
C GLY A 334 8.24 9.53 -20.23
N THR A 335 8.29 9.58 -21.57
CA THR A 335 8.79 8.47 -22.40
C THR A 335 10.27 8.20 -22.17
N LEU A 336 11.10 9.24 -22.11
CA LEU A 336 12.53 9.10 -21.82
C LEU A 336 12.77 8.55 -20.40
N TYR A 337 11.97 8.98 -19.42
CA TYR A 337 12.04 8.44 -18.05
C TYR A 337 11.69 6.95 -18.03
N ALA A 338 10.57 6.56 -18.64
CA ALA A 338 10.15 5.17 -18.73
C ALA A 338 11.22 4.32 -19.42
N ALA A 339 11.76 4.79 -20.55
CA ALA A 339 12.80 4.12 -21.31
C ALA A 339 14.09 3.92 -20.49
N ALA A 340 14.58 4.98 -19.83
CA ALA A 340 15.80 4.92 -19.03
C ALA A 340 15.65 3.98 -17.83
N LEU A 341 14.52 4.05 -17.12
CA LEU A 341 14.24 3.15 -16.00
C LEU A 341 14.00 1.71 -16.47
N ALA A 342 13.33 1.50 -17.60
CA ALA A 342 13.16 0.17 -18.21
C ALA A 342 14.50 -0.46 -18.59
N ALA A 343 15.40 0.31 -19.20
CA ALA A 343 16.76 -0.16 -19.49
C ALA A 343 17.53 -0.51 -18.21
N ASN A 344 17.34 0.26 -17.13
CA ASN A 344 17.93 -0.04 -15.82
C ASN A 344 17.39 -1.35 -15.21
N GLU A 345 16.07 -1.58 -15.29
CA GLU A 345 15.44 -2.84 -14.85
C GLU A 345 15.95 -4.04 -15.66
N LEU A 346 16.25 -3.86 -16.94
CA LEU A 346 16.86 -4.88 -17.81
C LEU A 346 18.38 -5.03 -17.62
N ARG A 347 18.99 -4.27 -16.69
CA ARG A 347 20.44 -4.22 -16.45
C ARG A 347 21.27 -3.77 -17.67
N ASP A 348 20.66 -3.04 -18.60
CA ASP A 348 21.36 -2.41 -19.72
C ASP A 348 21.83 -1.01 -19.33
N ALA A 349 22.95 -0.96 -18.61
CA ALA A 349 23.55 0.28 -18.13
C ALA A 349 23.96 1.24 -19.26
N ARG A 350 24.27 0.73 -20.46
CA ARG A 350 24.67 1.56 -21.60
C ARG A 350 23.46 2.34 -22.12
N SER A 351 22.37 1.64 -22.40
CA SER A 351 21.13 2.27 -22.87
C SER A 351 20.52 3.17 -21.80
N ALA A 352 20.51 2.74 -20.54
CA ALA A 352 20.00 3.54 -19.42
C ALA A 352 20.72 4.89 -19.31
N ARG A 353 22.07 4.89 -19.35
CA ARG A 353 22.88 6.13 -19.34
C ARG A 353 22.60 7.03 -20.54
N ALA A 354 22.52 6.47 -21.75
CA ALA A 354 22.24 7.26 -22.95
C ALA A 354 20.85 7.91 -22.90
N LEU A 355 19.84 7.17 -22.44
CA LEU A 355 18.46 7.65 -22.32
C LEU A 355 18.32 8.70 -21.21
N VAL A 356 18.94 8.49 -20.05
CA VAL A 356 18.85 9.46 -18.95
C VAL A 356 19.61 10.76 -19.27
N GLN A 357 20.69 10.73 -20.05
CA GLN A 357 21.33 11.96 -20.54
C GLN A 357 20.40 12.78 -21.45
N ARG A 358 19.67 12.12 -22.35
CA ARG A 358 18.64 12.78 -23.17
C ARG A 358 17.52 13.35 -22.29
N LEU A 359 17.13 12.64 -21.23
CA LEU A 359 16.15 13.12 -20.26
C LEU A 359 16.63 14.35 -19.51
N VAL A 360 17.87 14.37 -19.03
CA VAL A 360 18.47 15.55 -18.36
C VAL A 360 18.44 16.77 -19.29
N ALA A 361 18.82 16.60 -20.56
CA ALA A 361 18.73 17.69 -21.54
C ALA A 361 17.28 18.15 -21.76
N ARG A 362 16.30 17.22 -21.82
CA ARG A 362 14.89 17.57 -22.01
C ARG A 362 14.29 18.31 -20.82
N THR A 363 14.76 18.01 -19.62
CA THR A 363 14.20 18.55 -18.36
C THR A 363 14.90 19.80 -17.85
N GLY A 364 15.96 20.28 -18.52
CA GLY A 364 16.81 21.38 -18.02
C GLY A 364 16.13 22.71 -17.72
N GLU A 365 14.95 22.98 -18.30
CA GLU A 365 14.17 24.21 -18.07
C GLU A 365 13.08 24.06 -16.99
N ASP A 366 12.84 22.85 -16.49
CA ASP A 366 11.85 22.56 -15.45
C ASP A 366 12.57 21.99 -14.21
N ALA A 367 12.63 22.78 -13.14
CA ALA A 367 13.39 22.41 -11.94
C ALA A 367 12.91 21.11 -11.27
N ARG A 368 11.58 20.85 -11.26
CA ARG A 368 11.02 19.63 -10.65
C ARG A 368 11.34 18.42 -11.51
N ALA A 369 11.18 18.54 -12.82
CA ALA A 369 11.54 17.49 -13.76
C ALA A 369 13.06 17.22 -13.75
N ALA A 370 13.89 18.26 -13.72
CA ALA A 370 15.35 18.13 -13.65
C ALA A 370 15.80 17.41 -12.38
N ARG A 371 15.13 17.65 -11.24
CA ARG A 371 15.36 16.90 -9.99
C ARG A 371 15.09 15.41 -10.17
N LEU A 372 13.93 15.04 -10.73
CA LEU A 372 13.58 13.63 -10.99
C LEU A 372 14.57 12.95 -11.96
N ALA A 373 15.03 13.67 -12.99
CA ALA A 373 16.04 13.16 -13.92
C ALA A 373 17.39 12.92 -13.23
N ARG A 374 17.78 13.78 -12.28
CA ARG A 374 18.99 13.63 -11.47
C ARG A 374 18.91 12.43 -10.53
N LEU A 375 17.76 12.24 -9.86
CA LEU A 375 17.50 11.08 -9.01
C LEU A 375 17.62 9.76 -9.80
N LEU A 376 16.96 9.68 -10.95
CA LEU A 376 17.06 8.52 -11.84
C LEU A 376 18.50 8.29 -12.33
N SER A 377 19.24 9.35 -12.64
CA SER A 377 20.65 9.25 -13.03
C SER A 377 21.49 8.62 -11.92
N ALA A 378 21.29 9.03 -10.66
CA ALA A 378 21.98 8.45 -9.52
C ALA A 378 21.60 6.98 -9.27
N GLU A 379 20.31 6.63 -9.41
CA GLU A 379 19.82 5.24 -9.34
C GLU A 379 20.47 4.33 -10.40
N ILE A 380 20.61 4.82 -11.63
CA ILE A 380 21.27 4.11 -12.73
C ILE A 380 22.75 3.89 -12.42
N GLU A 381 23.45 4.91 -11.91
CA GLU A 381 24.87 4.77 -11.56
C GLU A 381 25.08 3.81 -10.37
N LEU A 382 24.21 3.83 -9.35
CA LEU A 382 24.23 2.86 -8.25
C LEU A 382 23.96 1.43 -8.76
N SER A 383 22.99 1.26 -9.66
CA SER A 383 22.65 -0.04 -10.25
C SER A 383 23.76 -0.59 -11.16
N ALA A 384 24.55 0.31 -11.76
CA ALA A 384 25.68 -0.01 -12.62
C ALA A 384 27.02 -0.12 -11.85
N ASP A 385 26.98 -0.29 -10.52
CA ASP A 385 28.15 -0.41 -9.64
C ASP A 385 29.14 0.78 -9.74
N ALA A 386 28.60 1.98 -9.94
CA ALA A 386 29.36 3.23 -10.02
C ALA A 386 28.96 4.23 -8.91
N PRO A 387 29.08 3.86 -7.62
CA PRO A 387 28.56 4.67 -6.51
C PRO A 387 29.25 6.03 -6.36
N ALA A 388 30.52 6.16 -6.77
CA ALA A 388 31.23 7.44 -6.78
C ALA A 388 30.60 8.42 -7.78
N LYS A 389 30.15 7.95 -8.95
CA LYS A 389 29.44 8.80 -9.93
C LYS A 389 28.06 9.18 -9.41
N ALA A 390 27.35 8.24 -8.80
CA ALA A 390 26.07 8.54 -8.16
C ALA A 390 26.21 9.63 -7.08
N ALA A 391 27.25 9.57 -6.25
CA ALA A 391 27.51 10.59 -5.23
C ALA A 391 27.71 12.00 -5.82
N THR A 392 28.33 12.15 -7.00
CA THR A 392 28.48 13.47 -7.65
C THR A 392 27.16 14.08 -8.15
N LEU A 393 26.12 13.25 -8.28
CA LEU A 393 24.79 13.65 -8.72
C LEU A 393 23.87 13.99 -7.54
N LEU A 394 24.30 13.76 -6.30
CA LEU A 394 23.46 13.88 -5.12
C LEU A 394 24.02 14.95 -4.19
N ASP A 395 23.14 15.76 -3.62
CA ASP A 395 23.51 16.64 -2.52
C ASP A 395 23.50 15.85 -1.22
N ALA A 396 24.68 15.64 -0.61
CA ALA A 396 24.81 14.93 0.65
C ALA A 396 24.15 15.67 1.84
N GLN A 397 23.79 16.94 1.66
CA GLN A 397 23.06 17.75 2.64
C GLN A 397 21.55 17.84 2.36
N ALA A 398 21.08 17.19 1.29
CA ALA A 398 19.65 17.15 0.98
C ALA A 398 18.87 16.50 2.14
N LYS A 399 17.79 17.16 2.51
CA LYS A 399 16.87 16.71 3.56
C LYS A 399 15.68 15.94 3.01
N ASP A 400 15.48 16.00 1.70
CA ASP A 400 14.42 15.28 1.02
C ASP A 400 14.69 13.78 1.03
N ARG A 401 13.64 12.99 1.22
CA ARG A 401 13.74 11.55 1.42
C ARG A 401 14.49 10.82 0.30
N PRO A 402 14.21 11.05 -1.01
CA PRO A 402 14.86 10.30 -2.08
C PRO A 402 16.36 10.57 -2.17
N GLU A 403 16.76 11.86 -2.16
CA GLU A 403 18.17 12.26 -2.19
C GLU A 403 18.92 11.70 -0.99
N MET A 404 18.36 11.83 0.22
CA MET A 404 18.99 11.34 1.44
C MET A 404 19.22 9.82 1.36
N LEU A 405 18.24 9.04 0.92
CA LEU A 405 18.36 7.58 0.82
C LEU A 405 19.38 7.17 -0.27
N LEU A 406 19.37 7.81 -1.42
CA LEU A 406 20.35 7.53 -2.48
C LEU A 406 21.77 7.95 -2.07
N ALA A 407 21.91 9.09 -1.38
CA ALA A 407 23.21 9.58 -0.89
C ALA A 407 23.76 8.64 0.19
N ALA A 408 22.92 8.16 1.09
CA ALA A 408 23.29 7.13 2.07
C ALA A 408 23.70 5.81 1.40
N GLN A 409 22.99 5.39 0.34
CA GLN A 409 23.39 4.21 -0.42
C GLN A 409 24.76 4.38 -1.08
N ALA A 410 25.01 5.53 -1.70
CA ALA A 410 26.29 5.86 -2.32
C ALA A 410 27.42 5.93 -1.26
N ALA A 411 27.16 6.55 -0.11
CA ALA A 411 28.10 6.65 1.01
C ALA A 411 28.47 5.27 1.58
N ALA A 412 27.49 4.39 1.74
CA ALA A 412 27.72 3.00 2.16
C ALA A 412 28.61 2.25 1.15
N ALA A 413 28.28 2.35 -0.14
CA ALA A 413 28.99 1.66 -1.22
C ALA A 413 30.42 2.19 -1.44
N THR A 414 30.67 3.48 -1.20
CA THR A 414 32.00 4.11 -1.27
C THR A 414 32.82 3.98 0.02
N ARG A 415 32.31 3.25 1.03
CA ARG A 415 32.94 3.10 2.36
C ARG A 415 33.15 4.43 3.09
N GLN A 416 32.26 5.40 2.88
CA GLN A 416 32.22 6.67 3.60
C GLN A 416 30.91 6.83 4.40
N PRO A 417 30.50 5.85 5.23
CA PRO A 417 29.18 5.87 5.86
C PRO A 417 28.97 7.04 6.83
N GLY A 418 30.05 7.60 7.39
CA GLY A 418 29.98 8.67 8.39
C GLY A 418 29.34 9.97 7.91
N SER A 419 29.37 10.26 6.61
CA SER A 419 28.77 11.49 6.07
C SER A 419 27.24 11.53 6.18
N MET A 420 26.59 10.37 6.26
CA MET A 420 25.12 10.27 6.20
C MET A 420 24.45 9.78 7.50
N VAL A 421 25.23 9.32 8.48
CA VAL A 421 24.68 8.81 9.77
C VAL A 421 23.88 9.87 10.50
N ALA A 422 24.40 11.10 10.62
CA ALA A 422 23.71 12.19 11.32
C ALA A 422 22.37 12.53 10.65
N SER A 423 22.37 12.74 9.33
CA SER A 423 21.17 13.07 8.56
C SER A 423 20.08 11.99 8.69
N LEU A 424 20.45 10.71 8.54
CA LEU A 424 19.48 9.61 8.69
C LEU A 424 18.98 9.42 10.12
N ARG A 425 19.84 9.64 11.13
CA ARG A 425 19.45 9.61 12.53
C ARG A 425 18.41 10.69 12.85
N ASP A 426 18.63 11.91 12.35
CA ASP A 426 17.73 13.03 12.57
C ASP A 426 16.40 12.83 11.81
N TRP A 427 16.46 12.22 10.62
CA TRP A 427 15.27 11.82 9.86
C TRP A 427 14.40 10.81 10.63
N VAL A 428 14.97 9.68 11.07
CA VAL A 428 14.18 8.64 11.75
C VAL A 428 13.67 9.06 13.12
N ALA A 429 14.28 10.08 13.74
CA ALA A 429 13.76 10.69 14.95
C ALA A 429 12.45 11.45 14.71
N SER A 430 12.29 12.08 13.54
CA SER A 430 11.05 12.78 13.15
C SER A 430 10.09 11.90 12.35
N HIS A 431 10.58 10.84 11.70
CA HIS A 431 9.83 9.91 10.88
C HIS A 431 10.03 8.46 11.35
N PRO A 432 9.62 8.12 12.59
CA PRO A 432 9.92 6.81 13.19
C PRO A 432 9.25 5.62 12.46
N ARG A 433 8.27 5.89 11.59
CA ARG A 433 7.58 4.88 10.76
C ARG A 433 8.25 4.66 9.40
N ASP A 434 9.36 5.33 9.10
CA ASP A 434 10.11 5.10 7.86
C ASP A 434 11.06 3.90 8.01
N ALA A 435 10.56 2.72 7.68
CA ALA A 435 11.31 1.47 7.78
C ALA A 435 12.55 1.44 6.87
N THR A 436 12.49 2.04 5.69
CA THR A 436 13.63 2.06 4.75
C THR A 436 14.75 2.95 5.25
N ALA A 437 14.42 4.11 5.83
CA ALA A 437 15.42 4.96 6.48
C ALA A 437 16.08 4.25 7.68
N TRP A 438 15.30 3.55 8.52
CA TRP A 438 15.86 2.74 9.61
C TRP A 438 16.81 1.65 9.11
N ARG A 439 16.42 0.89 8.08
CA ARG A 439 17.30 -0.14 7.48
C ARG A 439 18.56 0.45 6.89
N MET A 440 18.47 1.60 6.21
CA MET A 440 19.62 2.29 5.66
C MET A 440 20.57 2.76 6.76
N LEU A 441 20.02 3.34 7.85
CA LEU A 441 20.81 3.73 9.01
C LEU A 441 21.52 2.54 9.65
N GLY A 442 20.84 1.39 9.77
CA GLY A 442 21.45 0.14 10.23
C GLY A 442 22.61 -0.33 9.34
N ARG A 443 22.49 -0.21 8.02
CA ARG A 443 23.59 -0.51 7.08
C ARG A 443 24.78 0.42 7.27
N LEU A 444 24.55 1.72 7.50
CA LEU A 444 25.63 2.68 7.76
C LEU A 444 26.37 2.35 9.06
N TYR A 445 25.66 2.04 10.14
CA TYR A 445 26.28 1.59 11.40
C TYR A 445 27.06 0.29 11.21
N GLY A 446 26.50 -0.68 10.48
CA GLY A 446 27.20 -1.92 10.15
C GLY A 446 28.50 -1.67 9.38
N ALA A 447 28.51 -0.73 8.43
CA ALA A 447 29.72 -0.33 7.70
C ALA A 447 30.77 0.38 8.59
N GLN A 448 30.36 0.94 9.73
CA GLN A 448 31.25 1.48 10.77
C GLN A 448 31.64 0.47 11.85
N SER A 449 31.20 -0.80 11.72
CA SER A 449 31.35 -1.82 12.75
C SER A 449 30.66 -1.47 14.09
N ASP A 450 29.67 -0.58 14.08
CA ASP A 450 28.79 -0.31 15.23
C ASP A 450 27.63 -1.32 15.23
N THR A 451 27.94 -2.54 15.67
CA THR A 451 27.00 -3.67 15.62
C THR A 451 25.76 -3.44 16.48
N LEU A 452 25.90 -2.82 17.66
CA LEU A 452 24.78 -2.62 18.57
C LEU A 452 23.75 -1.66 17.97
N ARG A 453 24.19 -0.50 17.46
CA ARG A 453 23.28 0.44 16.80
C ARG A 453 22.70 -0.11 15.49
N ALA A 454 23.47 -0.93 14.77
CA ALA A 454 22.96 -1.61 13.58
C ALA A 454 21.81 -2.57 13.90
N ILE A 455 21.94 -3.41 14.94
CA ILE A 455 20.87 -4.33 15.37
C ILE A 455 19.66 -3.54 15.85
N ARG A 456 19.87 -2.46 16.63
CA ARG A 456 18.79 -1.58 17.09
C ARG A 456 18.01 -0.96 15.93
N ALA A 457 18.72 -0.43 14.94
CA ALA A 457 18.08 0.18 13.76
C ALA A 457 17.27 -0.86 12.96
N ASP A 458 17.74 -2.09 12.85
CA ASP A 458 16.97 -3.18 12.22
C ASP A 458 15.73 -3.56 13.08
N ALA A 459 15.84 -3.55 14.41
CA ALA A 459 14.70 -3.75 15.29
C ALA A 459 13.61 -2.68 15.07
N GLU A 460 13.99 -1.39 15.05
CA GLU A 460 13.05 -0.28 14.82
C GLU A 460 12.46 -0.31 13.39
N ALA A 461 13.21 -0.77 12.39
CA ALA A 461 12.65 -0.99 11.05
C ALA A 461 11.50 -2.02 11.05
N ASN A 462 11.58 -3.06 11.88
CA ASN A 462 10.50 -4.04 12.03
C ASN A 462 9.31 -3.43 12.79
N VAL A 463 9.55 -2.59 13.80
CA VAL A 463 8.49 -1.82 14.49
C VAL A 463 7.75 -0.91 13.52
N ALA A 464 8.47 -0.24 12.61
CA ALA A 464 7.92 0.68 11.63
C ALA A 464 6.88 0.01 10.71
N VAL A 465 7.06 -1.27 10.39
CA VAL A 465 6.13 -2.08 9.57
C VAL A 465 5.22 -3.00 10.38
N LEU A 466 5.07 -2.75 11.69
CA LEU A 466 4.21 -3.52 12.59
C LEU A 466 4.60 -5.00 12.75
N ASP A 467 5.84 -5.36 12.42
CA ASP A 467 6.39 -6.70 12.66
C ASP A 467 7.02 -6.79 14.05
N TYR A 468 6.18 -6.68 15.09
CA TYR A 468 6.64 -6.69 16.47
C TYR A 468 7.36 -7.98 16.90
N PRO A 469 6.98 -9.19 16.44
CA PRO A 469 7.74 -10.40 16.71
C PRO A 469 9.18 -10.32 16.14
N GLY A 470 9.33 -9.88 14.89
CA GLY A 470 10.65 -9.65 14.28
C GLY A 470 11.46 -8.60 15.03
N ALA A 471 10.82 -7.49 15.44
CA ALA A 471 11.47 -6.46 16.25
C ALA A 471 11.96 -7.01 17.60
N ARG A 472 11.14 -7.81 18.29
CA ARG A 472 11.50 -8.44 19.58
C ARG A 472 12.74 -9.33 19.42
N ASP A 473 12.80 -10.14 18.38
CA ASP A 473 13.93 -11.03 18.14
C ASP A 473 15.23 -10.23 17.91
N ARG A 474 15.15 -9.09 17.21
CA ARG A 474 16.29 -8.18 17.04
C ARG A 474 16.69 -7.49 18.35
N PHE A 475 15.74 -7.02 19.16
CA PHE A 475 16.05 -6.43 20.46
C PHE A 475 16.70 -7.45 21.42
N LYS A 476 16.26 -8.71 21.42
CA LYS A 476 16.92 -9.79 22.16
C LYS A 476 18.35 -10.04 21.69
N ALA A 477 18.57 -10.05 20.36
CA ALA A 477 19.93 -10.17 19.82
C ALA A 477 20.83 -9.00 20.27
N ALA A 478 20.30 -7.78 20.37
CA ALA A 478 21.03 -6.63 20.90
C ALA A 478 21.36 -6.80 22.41
N GLN A 479 20.42 -7.30 23.21
CA GLN A 479 20.65 -7.61 24.62
C GLN A 479 21.72 -8.70 24.80
N GLU A 480 21.65 -9.79 24.02
CA GLU A 480 22.69 -10.82 24.03
C GLU A 480 24.07 -10.27 23.65
N PHE A 481 24.13 -9.39 22.65
CA PHE A 481 25.38 -8.74 22.26
C PHE A 481 25.97 -7.90 23.41
N ILE A 482 25.13 -7.16 24.13
CA ILE A 482 25.53 -6.40 25.33
C ILE A 482 26.06 -7.34 26.42
N HIS A 483 25.38 -8.45 26.67
CA HIS A 483 25.75 -9.39 27.73
C HIS A 483 27.03 -10.19 27.44
N ARG A 484 27.31 -10.53 26.18
CA ARG A 484 28.49 -11.34 25.82
C ARG A 484 29.82 -10.62 26.12
N GLY A 485 29.84 -9.29 26.16
CA GLY A 485 31.01 -8.47 26.49
C GLY A 485 32.14 -8.59 25.44
N GLY A 486 32.90 -7.52 25.23
CA GLY A 486 34.08 -7.55 24.34
C GLY A 486 34.50 -6.22 23.72
N ALA A 487 33.58 -5.27 23.59
CA ALA A 487 33.84 -3.89 23.18
C ALA A 487 33.30 -2.91 24.24
N PRO A 488 33.79 -1.65 24.31
CA PRO A 488 33.16 -0.62 25.13
C PRO A 488 31.71 -0.43 24.71
N ILE A 489 30.77 -0.72 25.62
CA ILE A 489 29.34 -0.59 25.35
C ILE A 489 28.89 0.81 25.77
N ASP A 490 28.21 1.51 24.87
CA ASP A 490 27.55 2.77 25.19
C ASP A 490 26.35 2.48 26.12
N HIS A 491 26.44 2.94 27.37
CA HIS A 491 25.41 2.73 28.38
C HIS A 491 24.06 3.34 28.00
N TYR A 492 24.05 4.43 27.23
CA TYR A 492 22.81 5.03 26.74
C TYR A 492 22.13 4.11 25.72
N GLU A 493 22.89 3.54 24.79
CA GLU A 493 22.37 2.60 23.81
C GLU A 493 21.83 1.32 24.46
N ALA A 494 22.55 0.77 25.45
CA ALA A 494 22.08 -0.38 26.21
C ALA A 494 20.74 -0.11 26.92
N SER A 495 20.61 1.06 27.56
CA SER A 495 19.37 1.48 28.22
C SER A 495 18.19 1.64 27.25
N ILE A 496 18.45 2.19 26.05
CA ILE A 496 17.45 2.31 24.98
C ILE A 496 16.99 0.92 24.54
N VAL A 497 17.94 0.01 24.26
CA VAL A 497 17.63 -1.37 23.84
C VAL A 497 16.75 -2.07 24.87
N ASP A 498 17.09 -2.01 26.16
CA ASP A 498 16.30 -2.65 27.22
C ASP A 498 14.89 -2.06 27.35
N THR A 499 14.78 -0.73 27.25
CA THR A 499 13.50 -0.04 27.37
C THR A 499 12.59 -0.36 26.18
N ARG A 500 13.15 -0.34 24.97
CA ARG A 500 12.42 -0.68 23.75
C ARG A 500 12.05 -2.16 23.72
N ALA A 501 12.93 -3.07 24.13
CA ALA A 501 12.63 -4.51 24.23
C ALA A 501 11.38 -4.76 25.09
N ARG A 502 11.30 -4.14 26.28
CA ARG A 502 10.13 -4.23 27.16
C ARG A 502 8.85 -3.68 26.52
N ALA A 503 8.95 -2.54 25.82
CA ALA A 503 7.81 -1.96 25.12
C ALA A 503 7.31 -2.87 23.99
N ILE A 504 8.22 -3.47 23.22
CA ILE A 504 7.86 -4.40 22.14
C ILE A 504 7.27 -5.70 22.72
N ASP A 505 7.74 -6.19 23.86
CA ASP A 505 7.14 -7.36 24.52
C ASP A 505 5.66 -7.14 24.88
N VAL A 506 5.27 -5.92 25.25
CA VAL A 506 3.86 -5.56 25.46
C VAL A 506 3.08 -5.63 24.14
N LEU A 507 3.58 -4.99 23.09
CA LEU A 507 2.94 -4.99 21.76
C LEU A 507 2.80 -6.39 21.17
N VAL A 508 3.78 -7.28 21.38
CA VAL A 508 3.70 -8.68 20.92
C VAL A 508 2.62 -9.45 21.68
N ARG A 509 2.42 -9.19 22.98
CA ARG A 509 1.34 -9.82 23.75
C ARG A 509 -0.03 -9.31 23.31
N GLU A 510 -0.15 -8.00 23.08
CA GLU A 510 -1.37 -7.39 22.53
C GLU A 510 -1.70 -8.01 21.18
N GLN A 511 -0.71 -8.10 20.29
CA GLN A 511 -0.84 -8.73 18.98
C GLN A 511 -1.24 -10.22 19.07
N ALA A 512 -0.67 -10.96 20.03
CA ALA A 512 -1.01 -12.37 20.22
C ALA A 512 -2.43 -12.60 20.77
N ALA A 513 -3.02 -11.58 21.40
CA ALA A 513 -4.41 -11.59 21.87
C ALA A 513 -5.42 -11.22 20.78
N GLU A 514 -4.95 -10.78 19.60
CA GLU A 514 -5.79 -10.43 18.46
C GLU A 514 -6.53 -11.65 17.91
N PRO A 515 -7.83 -11.54 17.59
CA PRO A 515 -8.53 -12.61 16.89
C PRO A 515 -7.94 -12.75 15.47
N PRO A 516 -7.70 -13.97 14.97
CA PRO A 516 -7.11 -14.16 13.65
C PRO A 516 -8.06 -13.68 12.55
N LEU A 517 -7.52 -12.98 11.55
CA LEU A 517 -8.21 -12.66 10.29
C LEU A 517 -8.43 -13.98 9.55
N LYS A 518 -9.63 -14.54 9.61
CA LYS A 518 -9.98 -15.83 8.97
C LYS A 518 -10.52 -15.65 7.57
#